data_AF-A0A6L9QJV6-F1
#
_entry.id   AF-A0A6L9QJV6-F1
#
_cell.length_a   1.000
_cell.length_b   1.000
_cell.length_c   1.000
_cell.angle_alpha   90.00
_cell.angle_beta   90.00
_cell.angle_gamma   90.00
#
_symmetry.space_group_name_H-M   'P 1'
#
loop_
_entity.id
_entity.type
_entity.pdbx_description
1 polymer ?
#
loop_
_entity_poly.entity_id
_entity_poly.type
_entity_poly.pdbx_seq_one_letter_code
_entity_poly.pdbx_strand_id
1 'polypeptide(L)'
;FARSGRGVVLTPVGEQVVRQARVALDAVEAIEGLSVARANGRGAELRIAVTASLEPELTGRLVPRFARHQPTARVRVVRCEDRDQVAAALRAGRADLALTDLPVPGDMSAHPFEQREVVLVSPPALRVREPVPPAALD
;
A
#
# COMPACT_ATOMS: atom_id res chain seq x y z
N PHE A 1 -14.97 18.85 11.53
CA PHE A 1 -13.65 19.41 11.92
C PHE A 1 -13.76 19.96 13.32
N ALA A 2 -12.70 19.85 14.12
CA ALA A 2 -12.59 20.43 15.46
C ALA A 2 -11.33 21.29 15.54
N ARG A 3 -11.36 22.32 16.39
CA ARG A 3 -10.17 23.12 16.69
C ARG A 3 -9.31 22.38 17.71
N SER A 4 -8.02 22.27 17.43
CA SER A 4 -6.97 21.84 18.35
C SER A 4 -6.03 23.02 18.60
N GLY A 5 -5.35 23.07 19.73
CA GLY A 5 -4.47 24.19 20.11
C GLY A 5 -3.36 24.52 19.10
N ARG A 6 -3.10 23.64 18.11
CA ARG A 6 -2.15 23.85 17.01
C ARG A 6 -2.76 23.77 15.60
N GLY A 7 -4.09 23.72 15.44
CA GLY A 7 -4.69 23.68 14.11
C GLY A 7 -6.11 23.10 14.05
N VAL A 8 -6.49 22.59 12.89
CA VAL A 8 -7.80 21.96 12.65
C VAL A 8 -7.59 20.45 12.49
N VAL A 9 -8.30 19.66 13.28
CA VAL A 9 -8.31 18.20 13.19
C VAL A 9 -9.65 17.71 12.65
N LEU A 10 -9.64 16.54 12.02
CA LEU A 10 -10.89 15.89 11.63
C LEU A 10 -11.63 15.43 12.89
N THR A 11 -12.94 15.64 12.89
CA THR A 11 -13.83 14.93 13.81
C THR A 11 -14.13 13.55 13.21
N PRO A 12 -14.61 12.55 13.98
CA PRO A 12 -14.99 11.25 13.43
C PRO A 12 -15.97 11.36 12.23
N VAL A 13 -16.96 12.26 12.34
CA VAL A 13 -17.87 12.59 11.22
C VAL A 13 -17.11 13.28 10.07
N GLY A 14 -16.17 14.17 10.38
CA GLY A 14 -15.32 14.83 9.38
C GLY A 14 -14.45 13.85 8.60
N GLU A 15 -13.95 12.78 9.23
CA GLU A 15 -13.22 11.71 8.55
C GLU A 15 -14.10 10.97 7.54
N GLN A 16 -15.36 10.66 7.91
CA GLN A 16 -16.32 10.06 7.00
C GLN A 16 -16.60 10.97 5.80
N VAL A 17 -16.83 12.26 6.02
CA VAL A 17 -17.06 13.24 4.95
C VAL A 17 -15.86 13.36 4.03
N VAL A 18 -14.65 13.47 4.56
CA VAL A 18 -13.42 13.56 3.75
C VAL A 18 -13.21 12.31 2.90
N ARG A 19 -13.52 11.11 3.42
CA ARG A 19 -13.47 9.88 2.61
C ARG A 19 -14.43 9.96 1.42
N GLN A 20 -15.68 10.37 1.63
CA GLN A 20 -16.65 10.49 0.54
C GLN A 20 -16.28 11.59 -0.45
N ALA A 21 -15.76 12.72 0.02
CA ALA A 21 -15.29 13.81 -0.83
C ALA A 21 -14.14 13.37 -1.74
N ARG A 22 -13.20 12.57 -1.23
CA ARG A 22 -12.12 11.98 -2.05
C ARG A 22 -12.66 11.08 -3.13
N VAL A 23 -13.59 10.17 -2.80
CA VAL A 23 -14.24 9.29 -3.81
C VAL A 23 -14.91 10.11 -4.91
N ALA A 24 -15.61 11.19 -4.54
CA ALA A 24 -16.25 12.07 -5.51
C ALA A 24 -15.23 12.80 -6.41
N LEU A 25 -14.13 13.29 -5.84
CA LEU A 25 -13.06 13.94 -6.60
C LEU A 25 -12.33 12.95 -7.53
N ASP A 26 -12.00 11.75 -7.04
CA ASP A 26 -11.38 10.69 -7.85
C ASP A 26 -12.28 10.31 -9.04
N ALA A 27 -13.61 10.29 -8.84
CA ALA A 27 -14.56 10.04 -9.93
C ALA A 27 -14.57 11.18 -10.97
N VAL A 28 -14.48 12.44 -10.53
CA VAL A 28 -14.36 13.59 -11.44
C VAL A 28 -13.05 13.54 -12.22
N GLU A 29 -11.91 13.29 -11.55
CA GLU A 29 -10.60 13.13 -12.19
C GLU A 29 -10.59 11.97 -13.20
N ALA A 30 -11.25 10.86 -12.89
CA ALA A 30 -11.41 9.75 -13.83
C ALA A 30 -12.19 10.16 -15.09
N ILE A 31 -13.28 10.92 -14.94
CA ILE A 31 -14.07 11.45 -16.06
C ILE A 31 -13.24 12.41 -16.92
N GLU A 32 -12.48 13.32 -16.29
CA GLU A 32 -11.54 14.19 -17.00
C GLU A 32 -10.43 13.39 -17.70
N GLY A 33 -9.96 12.31 -17.07
CA GLY A 33 -9.01 11.37 -17.64
C GLY A 33 -9.52 10.71 -18.92
N LEU A 34 -10.82 10.43 -19.04
CA LEU A 34 -11.41 9.84 -20.26
C LEU A 34 -11.29 10.76 -21.49
N SER A 35 -11.25 12.07 -21.29
CA SER A 35 -11.08 13.06 -22.37
C SER A 35 -9.61 13.40 -22.61
N VAL A 36 -8.78 13.48 -21.57
CA VAL A 36 -7.36 13.86 -21.66
C VAL A 36 -6.42 12.70 -22.00
N ALA A 37 -6.69 11.47 -21.54
CA ALA A 37 -5.86 10.30 -21.85
C ALA A 37 -5.87 9.96 -23.36
N ARG A 38 -6.96 10.31 -24.06
CA ARG A 38 -7.04 10.23 -25.52
C ARG A 38 -6.18 11.28 -26.24
N ALA A 39 -5.89 12.42 -25.62
CA ALA A 39 -5.17 13.52 -26.24
C ALA A 39 -3.66 13.53 -25.94
N ASN A 40 -3.23 13.10 -24.74
CA ASN A 40 -1.87 13.31 -24.24
C ASN A 40 -1.09 12.03 -23.87
N GLY A 41 -1.64 10.84 -24.07
CA GLY A 41 -0.95 9.56 -23.82
C GLY A 41 -0.54 9.29 -22.37
N ARG A 42 -0.99 10.10 -21.41
CA ARG A 42 -0.76 9.88 -19.97
C ARG A 42 -1.80 8.89 -19.46
N GLY A 43 -1.37 7.67 -19.11
CA GLY A 43 -2.24 6.68 -18.47
C GLY A 43 -2.47 6.99 -16.99
N ALA A 44 -3.42 6.27 -16.40
CA ALA A 44 -3.78 6.40 -14.99
C ALA A 44 -2.58 6.17 -14.05
N GLU A 45 -2.52 6.90 -12.93
CA GLU A 45 -1.58 6.65 -11.85
C GLU A 45 -2.20 5.68 -10.85
N LEU A 46 -1.46 4.63 -10.49
CA LEU A 46 -1.81 3.62 -9.49
C LEU A 46 -0.91 3.82 -8.27
N ARG A 47 -1.51 4.17 -7.13
CA ARG A 47 -0.81 4.41 -5.86
C ARG A 47 -0.88 3.16 -5.00
N ILE A 48 0.27 2.55 -4.70
CA ILE A 48 0.34 1.29 -3.96
C ILE A 48 1.05 1.52 -2.63
N ALA A 49 0.35 1.30 -1.52
CA ALA A 49 0.96 1.28 -0.20
C ALA A 49 1.69 -0.05 0.04
N VAL A 50 2.88 -0.01 0.66
CA VAL A 50 3.67 -1.23 0.88
C VAL A 50 4.48 -1.14 2.17
N THR A 51 4.56 -2.24 2.90
CA THR A 51 5.47 -2.39 4.05
C THR A 51 6.92 -2.48 3.59
N ALA A 52 7.86 -2.04 4.43
CA ALA A 52 9.28 -2.09 4.09
C ALA A 52 9.77 -3.50 3.70
N SER A 53 9.24 -4.55 4.34
CA SER A 53 9.57 -5.97 4.05
C SER A 53 9.14 -6.44 2.66
N LEU A 54 8.14 -5.79 2.05
CA LEU A 54 7.56 -6.17 0.76
C LEU A 54 7.85 -5.14 -0.35
N GLU A 55 8.48 -4.01 -0.03
CA GLU A 55 8.80 -2.99 -1.03
C GLU A 55 9.73 -3.48 -2.14
N PRO A 56 10.81 -4.25 -1.85
CA PRO A 56 11.68 -4.78 -2.90
C PRO A 56 10.95 -5.75 -3.83
N GLU A 57 9.96 -6.46 -3.31
CA GLU A 57 9.11 -7.36 -4.08
C GLU A 57 8.25 -6.60 -5.08
N LEU A 58 7.62 -5.52 -4.59
CA LEU A 58 6.79 -4.64 -5.41
C LEU A 58 7.62 -3.99 -6.51
N THR A 59 8.72 -3.33 -6.16
CA THR A 59 9.50 -2.53 -7.10
C THR A 59 10.39 -3.36 -8.00
N GLY A 60 10.94 -4.48 -7.50
CA GLY A 60 11.85 -5.34 -8.25
C GLY A 60 11.16 -6.33 -9.18
N ARG A 61 9.97 -6.86 -8.80
CA ARG A 61 9.26 -7.86 -9.61
C ARG A 61 7.93 -7.37 -10.16
N LEU A 62 7.04 -6.90 -9.29
CA LEU A 62 5.64 -6.70 -9.67
C LEU A 62 5.47 -5.48 -10.59
N VAL A 63 6.08 -4.35 -10.26
CA VAL A 63 6.00 -3.11 -11.05
C VAL A 63 6.60 -3.29 -12.45
N PRO A 64 7.81 -3.87 -12.64
CA PRO A 64 8.33 -4.12 -13.99
C PRO A 64 7.44 -5.04 -14.82
N ARG A 65 6.84 -6.07 -14.21
CA ARG A 65 5.90 -6.95 -14.89
C ARG A 65 4.62 -6.20 -15.28
N PHE A 66 4.07 -5.39 -14.39
CA PHE A 66 2.89 -4.57 -14.66
C PHE A 66 3.13 -3.57 -15.80
N ALA A 67 4.26 -2.86 -15.77
CA ALA A 67 4.62 -1.88 -16.79
C ALA A 67 4.74 -2.48 -18.20
N ARG A 68 5.13 -3.75 -18.34
CA ARG A 68 5.13 -4.45 -19.64
C ARG A 68 3.73 -4.67 -20.21
N HIS A 69 2.74 -4.88 -19.35
CA HIS A 69 1.34 -5.12 -19.76
C HIS A 69 0.52 -3.83 -19.83
N GLN A 70 0.93 -2.79 -19.08
CA GLN A 70 0.26 -1.49 -19.00
C GLN A 70 1.27 -0.35 -19.19
N PRO A 71 1.82 -0.13 -20.40
CA PRO A 71 2.97 0.76 -20.62
C PRO A 71 2.69 2.25 -20.35
N THR A 72 1.43 2.66 -20.42
CA THR A 72 1.01 4.05 -20.17
C THR A 72 0.69 4.31 -18.71
N ALA A 73 0.47 3.27 -17.90
CA ALA A 73 0.14 3.39 -16.49
C ALA A 73 1.38 3.76 -15.67
N ARG A 74 1.20 4.66 -14.71
CA ARG A 74 2.25 5.03 -13.76
C ARG A 74 1.98 4.34 -12.43
N VAL A 75 3.03 3.83 -11.78
CA VAL A 75 2.90 3.29 -10.42
C VAL A 75 3.64 4.20 -9.45
N ARG A 76 2.93 4.67 -8.43
CA ARG A 76 3.49 5.43 -7.31
C ARG A 76 3.52 4.55 -6.07
N VAL A 77 4.71 4.34 -5.52
CA VAL A 77 4.89 3.56 -4.30
C VAL A 77 4.78 4.47 -3.08
N VAL A 78 3.89 4.10 -2.16
CA VAL A 78 3.70 4.76 -0.86
C VAL A 78 4.31 3.86 0.20
N ARG A 79 5.53 4.18 0.63
CA ARG A 79 6.23 3.38 1.65
C ARG A 79 5.61 3.62 3.03
N CYS A 80 5.39 2.52 3.74
CA CYS A 80 4.82 2.50 5.09
C CYS A 80 5.71 1.67 6.00
N GLU A 81 5.86 2.09 7.26
CA GLU A 81 6.70 1.39 8.23
C GLU A 81 6.04 0.09 8.71
N ASP A 82 4.72 0.08 8.84
CA ASP A 82 3.94 -1.03 9.36
C ASP A 82 2.56 -1.16 8.67
N ARG A 83 1.80 -2.18 9.09
CA ARG A 83 0.46 -2.48 8.56
C ARG A 83 -0.58 -1.42 8.91
N ASP A 84 -0.42 -0.73 10.04
CA ASP A 84 -1.37 0.30 10.46
C ASP A 84 -1.22 1.54 9.59
N GLN A 85 0.01 1.90 9.22
CA GLN A 85 0.29 2.97 8.25
C GLN A 85 -0.22 2.63 6.86
N VAL A 86 -0.10 1.36 6.42
CA VAL A 86 -0.72 0.88 5.17
C VAL A 86 -2.24 1.08 5.23
N ALA A 87 -2.88 0.62 6.31
CA ALA A 87 -4.33 0.75 6.45
C ALA A 87 -4.77 2.23 6.50
N ALA A 88 -4.00 3.08 7.19
CA ALA A 88 -4.25 4.52 7.23
C ALA A 88 -4.08 5.18 5.85
N ALA A 89 -3.15 4.71 5.01
CA ALA A 89 -2.98 5.22 3.65
C ALA A 89 -4.20 4.91 2.77
N LEU A 90 -4.73 3.68 2.86
CA LEU A 90 -5.97 3.28 2.16
C LEU A 90 -7.19 4.07 2.65
N ARG A 91 -7.41 4.14 3.97
CA ARG A 91 -8.54 4.92 4.54
C ARG A 91 -8.48 6.40 4.18
N ALA A 92 -7.27 6.93 4.04
CA ALA A 92 -7.05 8.31 3.64
C ALA A 92 -7.05 8.51 2.12
N GLY A 93 -7.30 7.49 1.30
CA GLY A 93 -7.22 7.62 -0.17
C GLY A 93 -5.86 8.12 -0.66
N ARG A 94 -4.79 7.89 0.12
CA ARG A 94 -3.40 8.19 -0.28
C ARG A 94 -2.82 7.06 -1.12
N ALA A 95 -3.43 5.88 -1.06
CA ALA A 95 -3.15 4.71 -1.88
C ALA A 95 -4.47 4.09 -2.35
N ASP A 96 -4.44 3.48 -3.53
CA ASP A 96 -5.58 2.80 -4.17
C ASP A 96 -5.65 1.32 -3.76
N LEU A 97 -4.48 0.70 -3.53
CA LEU A 97 -4.35 -0.66 -3.00
C LEU A 97 -3.07 -0.79 -2.17
N ALA A 98 -2.91 -1.94 -1.52
CA ALA A 98 -1.74 -2.23 -0.70
C ALA A 98 -1.16 -3.61 -0.94
N LEU A 99 0.15 -3.72 -0.77
CA LEU A 99 0.88 -4.96 -0.63
C LEU A 99 1.36 -5.08 0.82
N THR A 100 0.77 -6.01 1.58
CA THR A 100 1.04 -6.17 3.01
C THR A 100 0.80 -7.60 3.48
N ASP A 101 1.30 -7.93 4.67
CA ASP A 101 1.12 -9.23 5.31
C ASP A 101 -0.26 -9.32 5.99
N LEU A 102 -0.82 -10.53 5.99
CA LEU A 102 -2.08 -10.84 6.66
C LEU A 102 -1.89 -10.98 8.19
N PRO A 103 -2.96 -10.79 9.00
CA PRO A 103 -4.30 -10.35 8.61
C PRO A 103 -4.36 -8.84 8.30
N VAL A 104 -5.37 -8.44 7.53
CA VAL A 104 -5.75 -7.02 7.35
C VAL A 104 -6.92 -6.64 8.28
N PRO A 105 -7.10 -5.35 8.58
CA PRO A 105 -8.28 -4.88 9.31
C PRO A 105 -9.61 -5.29 8.66
N GLY A 106 -10.66 -5.51 9.46
CA GLY A 106 -11.95 -6.02 8.97
C GLY A 106 -12.74 -5.09 8.04
N ASP A 107 -12.35 -3.82 7.95
CA ASP A 107 -12.88 -2.86 6.97
C ASP A 107 -12.18 -2.94 5.60
N MET A 108 -11.32 -3.94 5.40
CA MET A 108 -10.55 -4.15 4.17
C MET A 108 -10.76 -5.56 3.62
N SER A 109 -10.79 -5.66 2.29
CA SER A 109 -10.69 -6.95 1.61
C SER A 109 -9.23 -7.23 1.26
N ALA A 110 -8.81 -8.48 1.45
CA ALA A 110 -7.49 -8.95 1.03
C ALA A 110 -7.63 -10.10 0.05
N HIS A 111 -6.70 -10.14 -0.91
CA HIS A 111 -6.55 -11.24 -1.85
C HIS A 111 -5.17 -11.87 -1.60
N PRO A 112 -5.09 -13.03 -0.94
CA PRO A 112 -3.83 -13.74 -0.78
C PRO A 112 -3.27 -14.10 -2.16
N PHE A 113 -2.02 -13.72 -2.44
CA PHE A 113 -1.39 -13.99 -3.74
C PHE A 113 -0.11 -14.82 -3.60
N GLU A 114 0.51 -14.84 -2.42
CA GLU A 114 1.73 -15.58 -2.14
C GLU A 114 1.81 -15.95 -0.65
N GLN A 115 2.44 -17.09 -0.36
CA GLN A 115 2.84 -17.49 0.98
C GLN A 115 4.36 -17.48 1.05
N ARG A 116 4.91 -16.78 2.04
CA ARG A 116 6.36 -16.66 2.24
C ARG A 116 6.75 -17.35 3.54
N GLU A 117 7.86 -18.07 3.51
CA GLU A 117 8.44 -18.66 4.71
C GLU A 117 9.30 -17.61 5.43
N VAL A 118 9.08 -17.46 6.73
CA VAL A 118 9.98 -16.68 7.58
C VAL A 118 11.13 -17.58 7.98
N VAL A 119 12.33 -17.24 7.52
CA VAL A 119 13.54 -18.02 7.77
C VAL A 119 14.48 -17.25 8.69
N LEU A 120 15.25 -17.99 9.48
CA LEU A 120 16.39 -17.45 10.21
C LEU A 120 17.55 -17.22 9.23
N VAL A 121 18.07 -16.01 9.17
CA VAL A 121 19.32 -15.69 8.46
C VAL A 121 20.41 -15.49 9.49
N SER A 122 21.53 -16.19 9.34
CA SER A 122 22.69 -16.09 10.23
C SER A 122 24.00 -16.00 9.46
N PRO A 123 25.07 -15.45 10.05
CA PRO A 123 26.40 -15.53 9.46
C PRO A 123 26.81 -17.00 9.26
N PRO A 124 27.51 -17.34 8.17
CA PRO A 124 27.85 -18.73 7.85
C PRO A 124 28.72 -19.44 8.90
N ALA A 125 29.40 -18.67 9.77
CA ALA A 125 30.21 -19.20 10.85
C ALA A 125 29.39 -19.61 12.10
N LEU A 126 28.13 -19.18 12.21
CA LEU A 126 27.29 -19.50 13.35
C LEU A 126 26.79 -20.96 13.23
N ARG A 127 27.19 -21.80 14.19
CA ARG A 127 26.69 -23.17 14.26
C ARG A 127 25.36 -23.20 15.01
N VAL A 128 24.28 -23.39 14.26
CA VAL A 128 22.94 -23.60 14.80
C VAL A 128 22.48 -25.04 14.55
N ARG A 129 21.64 -25.55 15.43
CA ARG A 129 20.94 -26.83 15.23
C ARG A 129 19.90 -26.66 14.13
N GLU A 130 19.70 -27.67 13.28
CA GLU A 130 18.70 -27.63 12.22
C GLU A 130 17.61 -28.70 12.45
N PRO A 131 16.31 -28.33 12.56
CA PRO A 131 15.78 -26.96 12.59
C PRO A 131 16.06 -26.23 13.92
N VAL A 132 16.15 -24.89 13.87
CA VAL A 132 16.27 -24.04 15.05
C VAL A 132 14.90 -23.93 15.74
N PRO A 133 14.75 -24.38 17.00
CA PRO A 133 13.48 -24.21 17.71
C PRO A 133 13.26 -22.72 18.01
N PRO A 134 12.02 -22.19 17.90
CA PRO A 134 11.74 -20.78 18.20
C PRO A 134 12.19 -20.34 19.60
N ALA A 135 12.10 -21.22 20.60
CA ALA A 135 12.58 -20.96 21.97
C ALA A 135 14.11 -20.78 22.09
N ALA A 136 14.88 -21.02 21.02
CA ALA A 136 16.31 -20.72 20.97
C ALA A 136 16.60 -19.33 20.34
N LEU A 137 15.58 -18.55 20.01
CA LEU A 137 15.67 -17.20 19.43
C LEU A 137 15.41 -16.07 20.44
N ASP A 138 15.17 -16.42 21.71
CA ASP A 138 14.93 -15.48 22.82
C ASP A 138 16.23 -14.89 23.41
#